data_AF-A0AAI9K328-F1
#
_entry.id   AF-A0AAI9K328-F1
#
_cell.length_a   1.000
_cell.length_b   1.000
_cell.length_c   1.000
_cell.angle_alpha   90.00
_cell.angle_beta   90.00
_cell.angle_gamma   90.00
#
_symmetry.space_group_name_H-M   'P 1'
#
loop_
_entity.id
_entity.type
_entity.pdbx_description
1 polymer ?
#
loop_
_entity_poly.entity_id
_entity_poly.type
_entity_poly.pdbx_seq_one_letter_code
_entity_poly.pdbx_strand_id
1 'polypeptide(L)' 'MDYYPEQWDISMIDEDMDNIVELGCNVIRIAEFAWHIMEKTEGQYDFSFFDHVISKAKEKGLHVILGTPTATIA' A
#
# COMPACT_ATOMS: atom_id res chain seq x y z
N MET A 1 -6.40 -9.77 -0.49
CA MET A 1 -5.04 -10.20 -0.90
C MET A 1 -4.03 -9.33 -0.18
N ASP A 2 -2.86 -9.86 0.15
CA ASP A 2 -1.76 -9.05 0.69
C ASP A 2 -1.04 -8.39 -0.49
N TYR A 3 -0.87 -7.08 -0.43
CA TYR A 3 -0.27 -6.27 -1.50
C TYR A 3 0.79 -5.36 -0.90
N TYR A 4 2.02 -5.46 -1.43
CA TYR A 4 3.19 -4.70 -0.96
C TYR A 4 3.63 -3.71 -2.04
N PRO A 5 2.85 -2.64 -2.31
CA PRO A 5 3.18 -1.66 -3.35
C PRO A 5 4.55 -1.03 -3.14
N GLU A 6 5.00 -0.95 -1.89
CA GLU A 6 6.30 -0.39 -1.51
C GLU A 6 7.52 -1.18 -2.03
N GLN A 7 7.33 -2.41 -2.50
CA GLN A 7 8.40 -3.26 -3.02
C GLN A 7 8.62 -3.10 -4.54
N TRP A 8 7.75 -2.34 -5.22
CA TRP A 8 7.71 -2.22 -6.67
C TRP A 8 7.80 -0.77 -7.12
N ASP A 9 8.02 -0.57 -8.43
CA ASP A 9 8.00 0.78 -9.00
C ASP A 9 6.59 1.36 -8.91
N ILE A 10 6.48 2.63 -8.54
CA ILE A 10 5.18 3.32 -8.36
C ILE A 10 4.32 3.30 -9.63
N SER A 11 4.93 3.21 -10.81
CA SER A 11 4.22 3.11 -12.09
C SER A 11 3.42 1.82 -12.26
N MET A 12 3.73 0.78 -11.47
CA MET A 12 3.03 -0.51 -11.52
C MET A 12 1.70 -0.53 -10.76
N ILE A 13 1.46 0.44 -9.86
CA ILE A 13 0.28 0.44 -8.98
C ILE A 13 -1.04 0.36 -9.76
N ASP A 14 -1.16 1.11 -10.86
CA ASP A 14 -2.39 1.10 -11.66
C ASP A 14 -2.62 -0.27 -12.31
N GLU A 15 -1.58 -0.88 -12.88
CA GLU A 15 -1.65 -2.21 -13.51
C GLU A 15 -1.92 -3.32 -12.49
N ASP A 16 -1.24 -3.28 -11.34
CA ASP A 16 -1.46 -4.24 -10.25
C ASP A 16 -2.91 -4.21 -9.78
N MET A 17 -3.49 -3.03 -9.60
CA MET A 17 -4.87 -2.90 -9.15
C MET A 17 -5.88 -3.38 -10.20
N ASP A 18 -5.63 -3.11 -11.48
CA ASP A 18 -6.45 -3.66 -12.57
C ASP A 18 -6.42 -5.19 -12.56
N ASN A 19 -5.22 -5.78 -12.45
CA ASN A 19 -5.06 -7.23 -12.36
C ASN A 19 -5.76 -7.82 -11.11
N ILE A 20 -5.66 -7.17 -9.96
CA ILE A 20 -6.34 -7.60 -8.71
C ILE A 20 -7.86 -7.62 -8.90
N VAL A 21 -8.42 -6.58 -9.53
CA VAL A 21 -9.86 -6.49 -9.83
C VAL A 21 -10.28 -7.56 -10.84
N GLU A 22 -9.50 -7.77 -11.91
CA GLU A 22 -9.78 -8.80 -12.93
C GLU A 22 -9.78 -10.22 -12.36
N LEU A 23 -8.93 -10.47 -11.36
CA LEU A 23 -8.91 -11.73 -10.59
C LEU A 23 -10.13 -11.90 -9.66
N GLY A 24 -11.03 -10.91 -9.60
CA GLY A 24 -12.24 -10.93 -8.78
C GLY A 24 -12.01 -10.58 -7.31
N CYS A 25 -10.86 -10.01 -6.96
CA CYS A 25 -10.59 -9.54 -5.60
C CYS A 25 -11.24 -8.17 -5.37
N ASN A 26 -11.68 -7.93 -4.14
CA ASN A 26 -12.34 -6.69 -3.73
C ASN A 26 -11.68 -6.01 -2.53
N VAL A 27 -10.64 -6.61 -1.94
CA VAL A 27 -9.95 -6.10 -0.76
C VAL A 27 -8.44 -6.36 -0.84
N ILE A 28 -7.65 -5.34 -0.52
CA ILE A 28 -6.20 -5.40 -0.38
C ILE A 28 -5.79 -5.12 1.07
N ARG A 29 -4.75 -5.79 1.56
CA ARG A 29 -4.07 -5.48 2.82
C ARG A 29 -2.68 -4.93 2.51
N ILE A 30 -2.32 -3.83 3.16
CA ILE A 30 -1.10 -3.06 2.86
C ILE A 30 -0.42 -2.57 4.16
N ALA A 31 0.84 -2.17 4.02
CA ALA A 31 1.65 -1.38 4.97
C ALA A 31 2.17 -2.07 6.24
N GLU A 32 1.90 -3.35 6.51
CA GLU A 32 2.27 -4.02 7.76
C GLU A 32 3.79 -4.01 8.09
N PHE A 33 4.64 -3.81 7.08
CA PHE A 33 6.11 -3.79 7.22
C PHE A 33 6.77 -2.48 6.76
N ALA A 34 5.97 -1.44 6.53
CA ALA A 34 6.42 -0.24 5.81
C ALA A 34 6.85 0.93 6.71
N TRP A 35 7.20 0.69 7.99
CA TRP A 35 7.59 1.77 8.90
C TRP A 35 8.78 2.56 8.38
N HIS A 36 9.78 1.88 7.80
CA HIS A 36 10.98 2.50 7.24
C HIS A 36 10.69 3.46 6.07
N ILE A 37 9.50 3.39 5.48
CA ILE A 37 9.05 4.33 4.43
C ILE A 37 8.32 5.50 5.05
N MET A 38 7.45 5.21 6.02
CA MET A 38 6.65 6.23 6.70
C MET A 38 7.48 7.09 7.65
N GLU A 39 8.51 6.54 8.31
CA GLU A 39 9.39 7.25 9.24
C GLU A 39 10.85 6.92 8.92
N LYS A 40 11.39 7.53 7.87
CA LYS A 40 12.80 7.35 7.46
C LYS A 40 13.80 7.93 8.47
N THR A 41 13.35 8.93 9.23
CA THR A 41 14.12 9.59 10.29
C THR A 41 13.19 9.75 11.47
N GLU A 42 13.67 9.41 12.66
CA GLU A 42 12.86 9.46 13.90
C GLU A 42 12.16 10.81 14.05
N GLY A 43 10.84 10.77 14.25
CA GLY A 43 9.96 11.92 14.37
C GLY A 43 9.60 12.61 13.05
N GLN A 44 10.07 12.13 11.90
CA GLN A 44 9.72 12.67 10.58
C GLN A 44 8.88 11.67 9.79
N TYR A 45 7.59 11.99 9.66
CA TYR A 45 6.62 11.13 9.00
C TYR A 45 6.27 11.59 7.58
N ASP A 46 6.23 10.65 6.64
CA ASP A 46 5.75 10.83 5.27
C ASP A 46 4.78 9.70 4.90
N PHE A 47 3.49 10.02 4.84
CA PHE A 47 2.43 9.08 4.46
C PHE A 47 2.02 9.17 2.98
N SER A 48 2.65 10.07 2.21
CA SER A 48 2.21 10.42 0.85
C SER A 48 2.14 9.22 -0.10
N PHE A 49 3.06 8.27 0.06
CA PHE A 49 3.06 7.03 -0.71
C PHE A 49 1.78 6.20 -0.49
N PHE A 50 1.41 5.97 0.77
CA PHE A 50 0.22 5.18 1.10
C PHE A 50 -1.08 5.95 0.85
N ASP A 51 -1.06 7.28 0.98
CA ASP A 51 -2.18 8.13 0.53
C ASP A 51 -2.45 7.95 -0.97
N HIS A 52 -1.39 7.89 -1.78
CA HIS A 52 -1.49 7.62 -3.21
C HIS A 52 -2.07 6.23 -3.49
N VAL A 53 -1.54 5.18 -2.85
CA VAL A 53 -2.04 3.80 -2.99
C VAL A 53 -3.52 3.71 -2.61
N ILE A 54 -3.93 4.29 -1.48
CA ILE A 54 -5.32 4.26 -1.02
C ILE A 54 -6.24 4.99 -1.99
N SER A 55 -5.78 6.12 -2.55
CA SER A 55 -6.54 6.87 -3.55
C SER A 55 -6.78 6.04 -4.81
N LYS A 56 -5.74 5.36 -5.32
CA LYS A 56 -5.84 4.46 -6.46
C LYS A 56 -6.74 3.26 -6.20
N ALA A 57 -6.63 2.64 -5.04
CA ALA A 57 -7.50 1.53 -4.64
C ALA A 57 -8.97 1.97 -4.64
N LYS A 58 -9.26 3.18 -4.14
CA LYS A 58 -10.60 3.76 -4.13
C LYS A 58 -11.14 4.00 -5.54
N GLU A 59 -10.32 4.50 -6.47
CA GLU A 59 -10.71 4.70 -7.88
C GLU A 59 -11.12 3.39 -8.55
N LYS A 60 -10.46 2.28 -8.18
CA LYS A 60 -10.73 0.92 -8.70
C LYS A 60 -11.82 0.17 -7.91
N GLY A 61 -12.41 0.78 -6.88
CA GLY A 61 -13.46 0.16 -6.07
C GLY A 61 -12.96 -0.93 -5.10
N LEU A 62 -11.66 -0.95 -4.80
CA LEU A 62 -11.06 -1.88 -3.84
C LEU A 62 -11.19 -1.34 -2.41
N HIS A 63 -11.54 -2.23 -1.48
CA HIS A 63 -11.46 -1.98 -0.04
C HIS A 63 -10.02 -2.15 0.45
N VAL A 64 -9.64 -1.39 1.48
CA VAL A 64 -8.28 -1.42 2.05
C VAL A 64 -8.33 -1.83 3.52
N ILE A 65 -7.52 -2.83 3.88
CA ILE A 65 -7.15 -3.15 5.26
C ILE A 65 -5.76 -2.57 5.49
N LEU A 66 -5.68 -1.50 6.29
CA LEU A 66 -4.41 -0.86 6.60
C LEU A 66 -3.78 -1.54 7.83
N GLY A 67 -2.65 -2.21 7.63
CA GLY A 67 -1.86 -2.79 8.71
C GLY A 67 -1.07 -1.72 9.47
N THR A 68 -0.97 -1.85 10.80
CA THR A 68 -0.04 -1.02 11.59
C THR A 68 1.39 -1.46 11.28
N PRO A 69 2.34 -0.56 10.90
CA PRO A 69 3.63 -0.94 10.33
C PRO A 69 4.67 -1.45 11.35
N THR A 70 4.26 -1.75 12.58
CA THR A 70 5.18 -2.05 13.69
C THR A 70 5.85 -3.42 13.61
N ALA A 71 5.50 -4.24 12.62
CA ALA A 71 6.09 -5.57 12.42
C ALA A 71 7.34 -5.54 11.53
N THR A 72 8.04 -4.40 11.43
CA THR A 72 9.30 -4.27 10.70
C THR A 72 10.52 -4.51 11.59
N ILE A 73 11.66 -4.84 10.98
CA ILE A 73 12.97 -4.71 11.62
C ILE A 73 13.42 -3.26 11.46
N ALA A 74 13.91 -2.65 12.53
CA ALA A 74 14.48 -1.29 12.53
C ALA A 74 15.92 -1.28 12.00
#